data_AF-A0A2S0WN01-F1
#
_entry.id   AF-A0A2S0WN01-F1
#
_cell.length_a   1.000
_cell.length_b   1.000
_cell.length_c   1.000
_cell.angle_alpha   90.00
_cell.angle_beta   90.00
_cell.angle_gamma   90.00
#
_symmetry.space_group_name_H-M   'P 1'
#
loop_
_entity.id
_entity.type
_entity.pdbx_description
1 polymer ?
#
loop_
_entity_poly.entity_id
_entity_poly.type
_entity_poly.pdbx_seq_one_letter_code
_entity_poly.pdbx_strand_id
1 'polypeptide(L)'
;MCVREDDVFLIRTLPDGRKEARCDDCDFVFTYGAPVEAPKPAPTRSRPAARTRAAAPAKPSVLPIVVARKQFPTAADAPLESVQQALLRKHEFMATVPYTPDPTVAAHWKKYQWVFSESGLDRAANYDLQQFVHDPTGGNPGPTTELDKAWTLMGELEAARHVRATIQHLLRGPGDLEDRFTDLAQGTFAQAMPGFGPTLLTKTLAVAEPYRFLPILTLDEKRQIAESVYGIEIPAAGVGSWTVGRLAVWTNDLLLELAGDFDDLFQAAQFLRWAATQ
;
A
#
# COMPACT_ATOMS: atom_id res chain seq x y z
N MET A 1 -36.54 33.34 -32.99
CA MET A 1 -35.85 32.90 -31.76
C MET A 1 -34.73 31.98 -32.20
N CYS A 2 -33.47 32.32 -31.92
CA CYS A 2 -32.34 31.41 -32.17
C CYS A 2 -32.35 30.33 -31.08
N VAL A 3 -32.35 29.05 -31.46
CA VAL A 3 -32.72 27.91 -30.60
C VAL A 3 -31.51 27.01 -30.27
N ARG A 4 -30.31 27.57 -30.12
CA ARG A 4 -29.13 26.81 -29.67
C ARG A 4 -28.34 27.61 -28.65
N GLU A 5 -28.23 27.07 -27.44
CA GLU A 5 -27.53 27.71 -26.30
C GLU A 5 -26.00 27.61 -26.43
N ASP A 6 -25.50 26.77 -27.35
CA ASP A 6 -24.08 26.46 -27.48
C ASP A 6 -23.25 27.53 -28.24
N ASP A 7 -23.90 28.50 -28.90
CA ASP A 7 -23.24 29.51 -29.76
C ASP A 7 -23.28 30.94 -29.17
N VAL A 8 -23.31 31.05 -27.84
CA VAL A 8 -23.39 32.33 -27.09
C VAL A 8 -22.09 32.59 -26.33
N PHE A 9 -21.42 33.70 -26.67
CA PHE A 9 -20.18 34.10 -26.01
C PHE A 9 -20.39 35.33 -25.10
N LEU A 10 -19.82 35.26 -23.90
CA LEU A 10 -19.84 36.36 -22.94
C LEU A 10 -18.85 37.46 -23.37
N ILE A 11 -19.35 38.67 -23.64
CA ILE A 11 -18.52 39.82 -24.00
C ILE A 11 -17.92 40.45 -22.73
N ARG A 12 -18.78 40.80 -21.76
CA ARG A 12 -18.36 41.48 -20.53
C ARG A 12 -19.43 41.41 -19.43
N THR A 13 -19.00 41.73 -18.21
CA THR A 13 -19.90 41.93 -17.06
C THR A 13 -20.09 43.44 -16.84
N LEU A 14 -21.35 43.87 -16.76
CA LEU A 14 -21.76 45.26 -16.53
C LEU A 14 -21.59 45.66 -15.05
N PRO A 15 -21.51 46.96 -14.73
CA PRO A 15 -21.29 47.45 -13.36
C PRO A 15 -22.39 47.05 -12.36
N ASP A 16 -23.59 46.72 -12.86
CA ASP A 16 -24.74 46.26 -12.08
C ASP A 16 -24.78 44.73 -11.90
N GLY A 17 -23.72 44.02 -12.31
CA GLY A 17 -23.59 42.57 -12.22
C GLY A 17 -24.24 41.79 -13.36
N ARG A 18 -24.93 42.45 -14.31
CA ARG A 18 -25.50 41.78 -15.47
C ARG A 18 -24.42 41.41 -16.48
N LYS A 19 -24.68 40.38 -17.30
CA LYS A 19 -23.75 39.87 -18.30
C LYS A 19 -24.24 40.24 -19.69
N GLU A 20 -23.35 40.76 -20.51
CA GLU A 20 -23.61 41.07 -21.92
C GLU A 20 -23.01 39.95 -22.77
N ALA A 21 -23.84 39.29 -23.57
CA ALA A 21 -23.44 38.20 -24.44
C ALA A 21 -23.86 38.45 -25.88
N ARG A 22 -23.15 37.80 -26.79
CA ARG A 22 -23.34 37.88 -28.24
C ARG A 22 -23.53 36.50 -28.82
N CYS A 23 -24.53 36.36 -29.69
CA CYS A 23 -24.70 35.16 -30.50
C CYS A 23 -23.77 35.23 -31.72
N ASP A 24 -22.99 34.19 -31.97
CA ASP A 24 -22.01 34.17 -33.07
C ASP A 24 -22.67 34.12 -34.46
N ASP A 25 -23.83 33.46 -34.56
CA ASP A 25 -24.54 33.26 -35.83
C ASP A 25 -25.23 34.53 -36.39
N CYS A 26 -25.75 35.38 -35.51
CA CYS A 26 -26.53 36.55 -35.93
C CYS A 26 -25.99 37.88 -35.41
N ASP A 27 -24.84 37.83 -34.72
CA ASP A 27 -24.15 38.97 -34.11
C ASP A 27 -25.03 39.81 -33.16
N PHE A 28 -26.16 39.25 -32.73
CA PHE A 28 -27.11 39.93 -31.86
C PHE A 28 -26.59 39.96 -30.43
N VAL A 29 -26.50 41.16 -29.86
CA VAL A 29 -26.02 41.41 -28.50
C VAL A 29 -27.21 41.56 -27.57
N PHE A 30 -27.20 40.81 -26.45
CA PHE A 30 -28.24 40.88 -25.43
C PHE A 30 -27.66 40.79 -24.02
N THR A 31 -28.38 41.39 -23.08
CA THR A 31 -28.02 41.38 -21.65
C THR A 31 -28.84 40.34 -20.91
N TYR A 32 -28.19 39.50 -20.10
CA TYR A 32 -28.84 38.49 -19.27
C TYR A 32 -28.33 38.52 -17.82
N GLY A 33 -29.17 38.08 -16.89
CA GLY A 33 -28.96 38.18 -15.45
C GLY A 33 -29.77 39.30 -14.80
N ALA A 34 -30.13 39.12 -13.54
CA ALA A 34 -30.80 40.14 -12.73
C ALA A 34 -29.76 41.13 -12.16
N PRO A 35 -30.09 42.43 -12.01
CA PRO A 35 -29.22 43.38 -11.35
C PRO A 35 -28.92 42.92 -9.93
N VAL A 36 -27.64 42.84 -9.55
CA VAL A 36 -27.24 42.49 -8.19
C VAL A 36 -27.15 43.79 -7.38
N GLU A 37 -28.03 43.95 -6.39
CA GLU A 37 -27.92 45.08 -5.46
C GLU A 37 -26.57 45.06 -4.74
N ALA A 38 -25.92 46.22 -4.70
CA ALA A 38 -24.61 46.38 -4.08
C ALA A 38 -24.65 45.91 -2.60
N PRO A 39 -23.67 45.11 -2.15
CA PRO A 39 -23.65 44.65 -0.76
C PRO A 39 -23.49 45.84 0.18
N LYS A 40 -24.40 45.95 1.16
CA LYS A 40 -24.31 46.93 2.26
C LYS A 40 -22.95 46.81 2.95
N PRO A 41 -22.27 47.93 3.25
CA PRO A 41 -21.01 47.89 3.99
C PRO A 41 -21.25 47.31 5.39
N ALA A 42 -20.54 46.22 5.70
CA ALA A 42 -20.59 45.59 7.02
C ALA A 42 -19.95 46.51 8.09
N PRO A 43 -20.44 46.49 9.34
CA PRO A 43 -19.87 47.28 10.42
C PRO A 43 -18.43 46.83 10.73
N THR A 44 -17.55 47.82 10.86
CA THR A 44 -16.12 47.68 11.17
C THR A 44 -15.91 47.00 12.52
N ARG A 45 -15.68 45.68 12.51
CA ARG A 45 -15.10 44.97 13.65
C ARG A 45 -13.59 45.18 13.65
N SER A 46 -13.08 45.74 14.75
CA SER A 46 -11.65 45.83 15.04
C SER A 46 -10.99 44.44 14.94
N ARG A 47 -9.95 44.32 14.11
CA ARG A 47 -9.14 43.11 13.98
C ARG A 47 -8.48 42.82 15.33
N PRO A 48 -8.65 41.62 15.92
CA PRO A 48 -7.70 41.15 16.90
C PRO A 48 -6.35 40.96 16.21
N ALA A 49 -5.28 41.30 16.93
CA ALA A 49 -3.91 41.14 16.48
C ALA A 49 -3.68 39.74 15.88
N ALA A 50 -2.87 39.68 14.82
CA ALA A 50 -2.48 38.44 14.18
C ALA A 50 -1.88 37.50 15.23
N ARG A 51 -2.65 36.50 15.66
CA ARG A 51 -2.12 35.30 16.29
C ARG A 51 -1.21 34.66 15.25
N THR A 52 0.09 34.73 15.50
CA THR A 52 1.09 33.88 14.87
C THR A 52 0.54 32.47 14.89
N ARG A 53 0.19 31.94 13.72
CA ARG A 53 -0.02 30.51 13.55
C ARG A 53 1.28 29.86 14.03
N ALA A 54 1.24 29.23 15.19
CA ALA A 54 2.28 28.30 15.57
C ALA A 54 2.45 27.36 14.38
N ALA A 55 3.68 27.29 13.86
CA ALA A 55 4.01 26.38 12.79
C ALA A 55 3.45 25.00 13.17
N ALA A 56 2.66 24.41 12.27
CA ALA A 56 2.31 23.01 12.40
C ALA A 56 3.61 22.24 12.66
N PRO A 57 3.65 21.30 13.64
CA PRO A 57 4.86 20.56 13.92
C PRO A 57 5.36 19.97 12.61
N ALA A 58 6.59 20.33 12.23
CA ALA A 58 7.22 19.78 11.05
C ALA A 58 7.10 18.26 11.15
N LYS A 59 6.46 17.62 10.16
CA LYS A 59 6.44 16.15 10.09
C LYS A 59 7.91 15.72 10.22
N PRO A 60 8.25 14.82 11.16
CA PRO A 60 9.63 14.39 11.32
C PRO A 60 10.14 13.94 9.95
N SER A 61 11.23 14.56 9.49
CA SER A 61 11.79 14.26 8.18
C SER A 61 12.14 12.78 8.14
N VAL A 62 11.53 12.03 7.21
CA VAL A 62 11.87 10.62 7.00
C VAL A 62 13.36 10.56 6.70
N LEU A 63 14.12 9.90 7.58
CA LEU A 63 15.56 9.74 7.37
C LEU A 63 15.82 8.95 6.08
N PRO A 64 16.94 9.22 5.38
CA PRO A 64 17.38 8.41 4.25
C PRO A 64 17.42 6.93 4.64
N ILE A 65 17.05 6.05 3.70
CA ILE A 65 16.91 4.61 3.95
C ILE A 65 18.17 3.99 4.58
N VAL A 66 19.35 4.40 4.10
CA VAL A 66 20.67 3.94 4.60
C VAL A 66 20.89 4.29 6.07
N VAL A 67 20.40 5.46 6.51
CA VAL A 67 20.54 5.91 7.89
C VAL A 67 19.54 5.18 8.79
N ALA A 68 18.28 5.08 8.34
CA ALA A 68 17.25 4.35 9.08
C ALA A 68 17.58 2.86 9.22
N ARG A 69 18.18 2.24 8.20
CA ARG A 69 18.59 0.83 8.22
C ARG A 69 19.62 0.55 9.31
N LYS A 70 20.55 1.48 9.58
CA LYS A 70 21.54 1.34 10.67
C LYS A 70 20.94 1.38 12.07
N GLN A 71 19.73 1.91 12.20
CA GLN A 71 19.01 2.00 13.47
C GLN A 71 18.02 0.83 13.64
N PHE A 72 17.82 0.01 12.61
CA PHE A 72 16.90 -1.11 12.66
C PHE A 72 17.54 -2.30 13.39
N PRO A 73 16.78 -3.03 14.24
CA PRO A 73 17.31 -4.22 14.90
C PRO A 73 17.89 -5.25 13.93
N THR A 74 18.97 -5.89 14.35
CA THR A 74 19.69 -6.92 13.61
C THR A 74 19.67 -8.24 14.38
N ALA A 75 20.07 -9.35 13.74
CA ALA A 75 20.16 -10.63 14.43
C ALA A 75 21.14 -10.62 15.62
N ALA A 76 22.14 -9.72 15.59
CA ALA A 76 23.09 -9.53 16.69
C ALA A 76 22.47 -8.85 17.92
N ASP A 77 21.32 -8.19 17.78
CA ASP A 77 20.60 -7.56 18.88
C ASP A 77 19.72 -8.57 19.64
N ALA A 78 19.57 -9.80 19.12
CA ALA A 78 18.83 -10.87 19.80
C ALA A 78 19.59 -11.35 21.06
N PRO A 79 18.93 -11.47 22.22
CA PRO A 79 19.54 -12.08 23.40
C PRO A 79 20.01 -13.50 23.11
N LEU A 80 21.23 -13.84 23.56
CA LEU A 80 21.83 -15.15 23.31
C LEU A 80 20.94 -16.31 23.80
N GLU A 81 20.28 -16.12 24.95
CA GLU A 81 19.34 -17.10 25.50
C GLU A 81 18.16 -17.34 24.56
N SER A 82 17.55 -16.28 24.01
CA SER A 82 16.45 -16.38 23.06
C SER A 82 16.87 -17.11 21.78
N VAL A 83 18.06 -16.82 21.25
CA VAL A 83 18.59 -17.52 20.07
C VAL A 83 18.83 -19.00 20.37
N GLN A 84 19.40 -19.34 21.53
CA GLN A 84 19.62 -20.73 21.94
C GLN A 84 18.29 -21.49 22.11
N GLN A 85 17.29 -20.86 22.73
CA GLN A 85 15.96 -21.43 22.87
C GLN A 85 15.28 -21.64 21.51
N ALA A 86 15.39 -20.68 20.60
CA ALA A 86 14.86 -20.80 19.24
C ALA A 86 15.52 -21.96 18.47
N LEU A 87 16.83 -22.18 18.64
CA LEU A 87 17.54 -23.31 18.05
C LEU A 87 17.08 -24.66 18.62
N LEU A 88 16.89 -24.76 19.95
CA LEU A 88 16.33 -25.97 20.58
C LEU A 88 14.93 -26.26 20.07
N ARG A 89 14.08 -25.23 20.02
CA ARG A 89 12.73 -25.28 19.43
C ARG A 89 12.75 -25.72 17.97
N LYS A 90 13.72 -25.27 17.17
CA LYS A 90 13.88 -25.69 15.77
C LYS A 90 14.17 -27.18 15.68
N HIS A 91 15.07 -27.70 16.51
CA HIS A 91 15.35 -29.14 16.54
C HIS A 91 14.12 -29.97 16.95
N GLU A 92 13.37 -29.49 17.95
CA GLU A 92 12.11 -30.11 18.37
C GLU A 92 11.07 -30.08 17.25
N PHE A 93 10.88 -28.94 16.59
CA PHE A 93 9.98 -28.79 15.45
C PHE A 93 10.32 -29.79 14.34
N MET A 94 11.61 -29.91 13.97
CA MET A 94 12.06 -30.86 12.95
C MET A 94 11.83 -32.32 13.34
N ALA A 95 11.85 -32.64 14.63
CA ALA A 95 11.65 -33.99 15.13
C ALA A 95 10.15 -34.36 15.28
N THR A 96 9.29 -33.37 15.53
CA THR A 96 7.90 -33.61 15.98
C THR A 96 6.84 -33.15 14.98
N VAL A 97 7.14 -32.17 14.14
CA VAL A 97 6.20 -31.60 13.18
C VAL A 97 6.50 -32.17 11.80
N PRO A 98 5.66 -33.07 11.26
CA PRO A 98 5.84 -33.59 9.91
C PRO A 98 5.66 -32.45 8.91
N TYR A 99 6.67 -32.25 8.07
CA TYR A 99 6.61 -31.29 6.97
C TYR A 99 6.54 -32.01 5.63
N THR A 100 5.49 -31.72 4.87
CA THR A 100 5.35 -32.15 3.47
C THR A 100 4.89 -30.94 2.68
N PRO A 101 5.67 -30.47 1.68
CA PRO A 101 5.24 -29.38 0.81
C PRO A 101 3.89 -29.68 0.16
N ASP A 102 2.95 -28.75 0.27
CA ASP A 102 1.64 -28.91 -0.35
C ASP A 102 1.76 -28.71 -1.88
N PRO A 103 1.45 -29.75 -2.70
CA PRO A 103 1.54 -29.64 -4.15
C PRO A 103 0.60 -28.59 -4.75
N THR A 104 -0.52 -28.29 -4.08
CA THR A 104 -1.46 -27.25 -4.52
C THR A 104 -0.85 -25.86 -4.38
N VAL A 105 -0.14 -25.62 -3.28
CA VAL A 105 0.59 -24.38 -3.03
C VAL A 105 1.72 -24.21 -4.04
N ALA A 106 2.51 -25.26 -4.28
CA ALA A 106 3.60 -25.22 -5.26
C ALA A 106 3.08 -24.91 -6.69
N ALA A 107 1.99 -25.54 -7.12
CA ALA A 107 1.39 -25.29 -8.42
C ALA A 107 0.81 -23.87 -8.53
N HIS A 108 0.11 -23.41 -7.49
CA HIS A 108 -0.46 -22.06 -7.41
C HIS A 108 0.64 -20.99 -7.48
N TRP A 109 1.71 -21.14 -6.69
CA TRP A 109 2.83 -20.20 -6.68
C TRP A 109 3.56 -20.18 -8.02
N LYS A 110 3.77 -21.34 -8.65
CA LYS A 110 4.36 -21.40 -9.99
C LYS A 110 3.52 -20.67 -11.04
N LYS A 111 2.18 -20.79 -10.99
CA LYS A 111 1.26 -20.02 -11.84
C LYS A 111 1.48 -18.52 -11.61
N TYR A 112 1.43 -18.06 -10.37
CA TYR A 112 1.47 -16.64 -10.08
C TYR A 112 2.87 -16.01 -10.19
N GLN A 113 3.94 -16.78 -10.06
CA GLN A 113 5.29 -16.36 -10.45
C GLN A 113 5.36 -16.03 -11.93
N TRP A 114 4.75 -16.88 -12.77
CA TRP A 114 4.66 -16.57 -14.19
C TRP A 114 3.78 -15.33 -14.42
N VAL A 115 2.60 -15.24 -13.79
CA VAL A 115 1.71 -14.06 -13.89
C VAL A 115 2.42 -12.79 -13.46
N PHE A 116 3.25 -12.81 -12.42
CA PHE A 116 3.95 -11.62 -11.93
C PHE A 116 5.28 -11.37 -12.66
N SER A 117 5.72 -12.27 -13.53
CA SER A 117 6.91 -12.08 -14.36
C SER A 117 6.76 -10.90 -15.32
N GLU A 118 7.87 -10.38 -15.82
CA GLU A 118 7.90 -9.26 -16.78
C GLU A 118 7.08 -9.56 -18.04
N SER A 119 7.10 -10.82 -18.50
CA SER A 119 6.34 -11.26 -19.67
C SER A 119 4.88 -11.63 -19.39
N GLY A 120 4.56 -11.95 -18.12
CA GLY A 120 3.27 -12.51 -17.75
C GLY A 120 2.26 -11.46 -17.31
N LEU A 121 2.68 -10.39 -16.65
CA LEU A 121 1.75 -9.47 -15.97
C LEU A 121 0.78 -8.78 -16.94
N ASP A 122 1.28 -8.36 -18.10
CA ASP A 122 0.46 -7.75 -19.14
C ASP A 122 -0.39 -8.77 -19.92
N ARG A 123 -0.01 -10.05 -19.89
CA ARG A 123 -0.69 -11.14 -20.63
C ARG A 123 -1.66 -11.94 -19.78
N ALA A 124 -1.58 -11.82 -18.46
CA ALA A 124 -2.43 -12.52 -17.53
C ALA A 124 -3.90 -12.16 -17.75
N ALA A 125 -4.78 -13.15 -17.60
CA ALA A 125 -6.21 -12.88 -17.67
C ALA A 125 -6.63 -12.01 -16.47
N ASN A 126 -7.61 -11.12 -16.66
CA ASN A 126 -8.17 -10.33 -15.56
C ASN A 126 -8.70 -11.24 -14.44
N TYR A 127 -9.28 -12.38 -14.82
CA TYR A 127 -9.72 -13.40 -13.88
C TYR A 127 -8.58 -13.94 -13.02
N ASP A 128 -7.37 -14.14 -13.56
CA ASP A 128 -6.23 -14.62 -12.77
C ASP A 128 -5.84 -13.60 -11.69
N LEU A 129 -5.86 -12.31 -12.03
CA LEU A 129 -5.58 -11.22 -11.10
C LEU A 129 -6.63 -11.11 -10.01
N GLN A 130 -7.91 -11.26 -10.37
CA GLN A 130 -9.00 -11.30 -9.41
C GLN A 130 -8.91 -12.53 -8.51
N GLN A 131 -8.62 -13.70 -9.08
CA GLN A 131 -8.47 -14.95 -8.35
C GLN A 131 -7.33 -14.85 -7.31
N PHE A 132 -6.19 -14.26 -7.68
CA PHE A 132 -5.05 -14.11 -6.77
C PHE A 132 -5.41 -13.42 -5.45
N VAL A 133 -6.25 -12.39 -5.55
CA VAL A 133 -6.69 -11.57 -4.42
C VAL A 133 -7.53 -12.37 -3.43
N HIS A 134 -8.38 -13.28 -3.92
CA HIS A 134 -9.33 -14.02 -3.10
C HIS A 134 -8.81 -15.39 -2.65
N ASP A 135 -7.88 -15.97 -3.40
CA ASP A 135 -7.43 -17.33 -3.17
C ASP A 135 -6.55 -17.39 -1.89
N PRO A 136 -6.90 -18.19 -0.87
CA PRO A 136 -6.11 -18.29 0.35
C PRO A 136 -4.86 -19.18 0.20
N THR A 137 -4.65 -19.81 -0.95
CA THR A 137 -3.55 -20.75 -1.19
C THR A 137 -2.19 -20.09 -0.96
N GLY A 138 -1.40 -20.67 -0.07
CA GLY A 138 -0.07 -20.17 0.31
C GLY A 138 -0.08 -18.89 1.16
N GLY A 139 -1.25 -18.40 1.58
CA GLY A 139 -1.38 -17.27 2.49
C GLY A 139 -2.72 -16.55 2.33
N ASN A 140 -3.47 -16.44 3.43
CA ASN A 140 -4.77 -15.77 3.44
C ASN A 140 -4.60 -14.25 3.64
N PRO A 141 -4.97 -13.41 2.64
CA PRO A 141 -4.81 -11.97 2.74
C PRO A 141 -5.81 -11.28 3.68
N GLY A 142 -6.78 -12.02 4.22
CA GLY A 142 -7.85 -11.48 5.06
C GLY A 142 -9.01 -10.90 4.23
N PRO A 143 -9.86 -10.04 4.82
CA PRO A 143 -11.03 -9.48 4.14
C PRO A 143 -10.67 -8.62 2.93
N THR A 144 -11.29 -8.89 1.78
CA THR A 144 -11.08 -8.18 0.50
C THR A 144 -12.17 -7.15 0.19
N THR A 145 -13.07 -6.86 1.14
CA THR A 145 -14.29 -6.07 0.92
C THR A 145 -14.07 -4.71 0.26
N GLU A 146 -13.02 -3.97 0.65
CA GLU A 146 -12.70 -2.68 0.04
C GLU A 146 -12.23 -2.82 -1.41
N LEU A 147 -11.46 -3.88 -1.69
CA LEU A 147 -11.04 -4.21 -3.04
C LEU A 147 -12.24 -4.62 -3.90
N ASP A 148 -13.17 -5.40 -3.36
CA ASP A 148 -14.37 -5.86 -4.08
C ASP A 148 -15.30 -4.71 -4.46
N LYS A 149 -15.48 -3.76 -3.54
CA LYS A 149 -16.21 -2.51 -3.81
C LYS A 149 -15.54 -1.72 -4.92
N ALA A 150 -14.22 -1.53 -4.82
CA ALA A 150 -13.44 -0.80 -5.81
C ALA A 150 -13.48 -1.49 -7.18
N TRP A 151 -13.37 -2.82 -7.22
CA TRP A 151 -13.45 -3.63 -8.42
C TRP A 151 -14.79 -3.48 -9.11
N THR A 152 -15.88 -3.54 -8.34
CA THR A 152 -17.24 -3.37 -8.86
C THR A 152 -17.47 -1.96 -9.41
N LEU A 153 -16.95 -0.93 -8.72
CA LEU A 153 -17.13 0.47 -9.12
C LEU A 153 -16.35 0.83 -10.40
N MET A 154 -15.12 0.33 -10.53
CA MET A 154 -14.26 0.60 -11.70
C MET A 154 -14.63 -0.25 -12.91
N GLY A 155 -15.20 -1.43 -12.68
CA GLY A 155 -15.38 -2.45 -13.70
C GLY A 155 -14.11 -3.27 -13.95
N GLU A 156 -14.30 -4.45 -14.54
CA GLU A 156 -13.26 -5.48 -14.63
C GLU A 156 -11.97 -5.03 -15.30
N LEU A 157 -12.06 -4.35 -16.44
CA LEU A 157 -10.89 -3.93 -17.22
C LEU A 157 -10.04 -2.91 -16.43
N GLU A 158 -10.69 -1.93 -15.82
CA GLU A 158 -10.01 -0.85 -15.12
C GLU A 158 -9.45 -1.32 -13.78
N ALA A 159 -10.21 -2.13 -13.03
CA ALA A 159 -9.73 -2.74 -11.80
C ALA A 159 -8.49 -3.63 -12.07
N ALA A 160 -8.54 -4.44 -13.14
CA ALA A 160 -7.41 -5.27 -13.52
C ALA A 160 -6.20 -4.43 -14.00
N ARG A 161 -6.42 -3.26 -14.61
CA ARG A 161 -5.36 -2.29 -14.94
C ARG A 161 -4.68 -1.74 -13.67
N HIS A 162 -5.46 -1.38 -12.66
CA HIS A 162 -4.96 -0.92 -11.36
C HIS A 162 -4.21 -2.01 -10.59
N VAL A 163 -4.67 -3.27 -10.64
CA VAL A 163 -3.94 -4.40 -10.04
C VAL A 163 -2.59 -4.62 -10.73
N ARG A 164 -2.56 -4.59 -12.07
CA ARG A 164 -1.29 -4.67 -12.82
C ARG A 164 -0.35 -3.54 -12.46
N ALA A 165 -0.83 -2.30 -12.42
CA ALA A 165 -0.02 -1.14 -12.05
C ALA A 165 0.53 -1.27 -10.61
N THR A 166 -0.28 -1.76 -9.67
CA THR A 166 0.12 -2.02 -8.28
C THR A 166 1.25 -3.04 -8.20
N ILE A 167 1.08 -4.20 -8.85
CA ILE A 167 2.07 -5.29 -8.84
C ILE A 167 3.35 -4.85 -9.57
N GLN A 168 3.22 -4.19 -10.72
CA GLN A 168 4.35 -3.69 -11.49
C GLN A 168 5.14 -2.64 -10.69
N HIS A 169 4.46 -1.72 -10.02
CA HIS A 169 5.12 -0.73 -9.17
C HIS A 169 5.83 -1.40 -7.99
N LEU A 170 5.19 -2.35 -7.31
CA LEU A 170 5.80 -3.08 -6.20
C LEU A 170 7.09 -3.79 -6.61
N LEU A 171 7.03 -4.58 -7.69
CA LEU A 171 8.11 -5.47 -8.11
C LEU A 171 9.19 -4.78 -8.94
N ARG A 172 8.82 -3.79 -9.74
CA ARG A 172 9.69 -3.19 -10.78
C ARG A 172 9.56 -1.67 -10.91
N GLY A 173 8.86 -1.00 -9.99
CA GLY A 173 8.77 0.45 -10.00
C GLY A 173 10.12 1.11 -9.69
N PRO A 174 10.26 2.42 -9.95
CA PRO A 174 11.46 3.15 -9.58
C PRO A 174 11.60 3.26 -8.05
N GLY A 175 12.84 3.38 -7.56
CA GLY A 175 13.15 3.54 -6.13
C GLY A 175 13.33 2.21 -5.39
N ASP A 176 13.53 2.31 -4.08
CA ASP A 176 13.73 1.15 -3.19
C ASP A 176 12.40 0.43 -2.92
N LEU A 177 12.44 -0.89 -2.72
CA LEU A 177 11.25 -1.71 -2.50
C LEU A 177 10.42 -1.22 -1.30
N GLU A 178 11.09 -0.78 -0.24
CA GLU A 178 10.50 -0.26 0.98
C GLU A 178 9.66 1.00 0.74
N ASP A 179 10.13 1.87 -0.15
CA ASP A 179 9.43 3.10 -0.51
C ASP A 179 8.23 2.77 -1.40
N ARG A 180 8.41 1.90 -2.41
CA ARG A 180 7.31 1.43 -3.29
C ARG A 180 6.22 0.71 -2.51
N PHE A 181 6.58 -0.13 -1.54
CA PHE A 181 5.64 -0.79 -0.65
C PHE A 181 4.87 0.26 0.17
N THR A 182 5.58 1.24 0.74
CA THR A 182 4.97 2.32 1.53
C THR A 182 3.98 3.12 0.70
N ASP A 183 4.34 3.46 -0.53
CA ASP A 183 3.50 4.24 -1.43
C ASP A 183 2.18 3.54 -1.75
N LEU A 184 2.24 2.23 -2.00
CA LEU A 184 1.06 1.41 -2.24
C LEU A 184 0.22 1.25 -0.97
N ALA A 185 0.85 0.96 0.16
CA ALA A 185 0.17 0.78 1.44
C ALA A 185 -0.54 2.05 1.93
N GLN A 186 0.01 3.23 1.63
CA GLN A 186 -0.57 4.53 2.00
C GLN A 186 -1.49 5.10 0.92
N GLY A 187 -1.59 4.46 -0.25
CA GLY A 187 -2.37 4.94 -1.38
C GLY A 187 -1.85 6.24 -1.99
N THR A 188 -0.55 6.53 -1.85
CA THR A 188 0.08 7.71 -2.47
C THR A 188 0.40 7.47 -3.95
N PHE A 189 0.55 6.21 -4.37
CA PHE A 189 0.67 5.85 -5.77
C PHE A 189 -0.68 5.94 -6.47
N ALA A 190 -0.82 6.91 -7.39
CA ALA A 190 -2.10 7.27 -8.02
C ALA A 190 -2.79 6.12 -8.79
N GLN A 191 -2.03 5.15 -9.29
CA GLN A 191 -2.56 4.00 -10.03
C GLN A 191 -2.72 2.74 -9.16
N ALA A 192 -2.56 2.86 -7.83
CA ALA A 192 -2.77 1.74 -6.92
C ALA A 192 -4.22 1.23 -7.00
N MET A 193 -4.41 -0.07 -6.81
CA MET A 193 -5.71 -0.68 -6.64
C MET A 193 -6.21 -0.39 -5.20
N PRO A 194 -7.32 0.33 -5.00
CA PRO A 194 -7.89 0.52 -3.68
C PRO A 194 -8.22 -0.83 -3.03
N GLY A 195 -7.92 -0.97 -1.75
CA GLY A 195 -8.08 -2.23 -1.02
C GLY A 195 -6.94 -3.24 -1.21
N PHE A 196 -5.96 -2.99 -2.10
CA PHE A 196 -4.75 -3.81 -2.22
C PHE A 196 -3.76 -3.48 -1.09
N GLY A 197 -4.10 -3.88 0.13
CA GLY A 197 -3.39 -3.50 1.35
C GLY A 197 -2.07 -4.24 1.61
N PRO A 198 -1.37 -3.91 2.72
CA PRO A 198 -0.07 -4.47 3.09
C PRO A 198 0.02 -6.01 3.09
N THR A 199 -1.07 -6.68 3.48
CA THR A 199 -1.14 -8.15 3.51
C THR A 199 -1.06 -8.73 2.09
N LEU A 200 -1.78 -8.14 1.13
CA LEU A 200 -1.71 -8.55 -0.28
C LEU A 200 -0.36 -8.18 -0.91
N LEU A 201 0.20 -7.01 -0.58
CA LEU A 201 1.56 -6.64 -1.02
C LEU A 201 2.60 -7.65 -0.54
N THR A 202 2.54 -8.05 0.72
CA THR A 202 3.45 -9.08 1.28
C THR A 202 3.23 -10.44 0.63
N LYS A 203 1.97 -10.83 0.34
CA LYS A 203 1.67 -12.06 -0.40
C LYS A 203 2.24 -12.02 -1.81
N THR A 204 2.13 -10.89 -2.52
CA THR A 204 2.73 -10.70 -3.85
C THR A 204 4.25 -10.88 -3.79
N LEU A 205 4.92 -10.33 -2.77
CA LEU A 205 6.36 -10.51 -2.57
C LEU A 205 6.73 -11.96 -2.25
N ALA A 206 6.00 -12.63 -1.36
CA ALA A 206 6.21 -14.04 -1.04
C ALA A 206 6.10 -14.94 -2.28
N VAL A 207 5.16 -14.66 -3.18
CA VAL A 207 5.01 -15.41 -4.43
C VAL A 207 6.12 -15.06 -5.42
N ALA A 208 6.41 -13.77 -5.64
CA ALA A 208 7.36 -13.31 -6.64
C ALA A 208 8.82 -13.63 -6.29
N GLU A 209 9.16 -13.60 -4.99
CA GLU A 209 10.49 -13.83 -4.44
C GLU A 209 10.41 -14.90 -3.31
N PRO A 210 10.10 -16.16 -3.65
CA PRO A 210 9.79 -17.22 -2.69
C PRO A 210 10.99 -17.67 -1.84
N TYR A 211 12.20 -17.19 -2.18
CA TYR A 211 13.44 -17.48 -1.47
C TYR A 211 13.87 -16.33 -0.55
N ARG A 212 13.12 -15.22 -0.54
CA ARG A 212 13.41 -14.05 0.29
C ARG A 212 12.25 -13.70 1.22
N PHE A 213 11.01 -13.80 0.75
CA PHE A 213 9.85 -13.37 1.53
C PHE A 213 9.11 -14.54 2.17
N LEU A 214 9.04 -14.53 3.50
CA LEU A 214 8.29 -15.49 4.29
C LEU A 214 6.77 -15.32 4.00
N PRO A 215 6.00 -16.42 3.89
CA PRO A 215 4.54 -16.38 3.80
C PRO A 215 3.85 -16.04 5.15
N ILE A 216 4.38 -15.03 5.83
CA ILE A 216 3.84 -14.37 7.04
C ILE A 216 3.39 -12.99 6.59
N LEU A 217 2.10 -12.80 6.42
CA LEU A 217 1.61 -11.71 5.57
C LEU A 217 1.40 -10.38 6.31
N THR A 218 1.16 -10.42 7.61
CA THR A 218 0.88 -9.20 8.40
C THR A 218 2.14 -8.73 9.12
N LEU A 219 2.33 -7.41 9.22
CA LEU A 219 3.43 -6.85 10.00
C LEU A 219 3.26 -7.18 11.48
N ASP A 220 2.05 -7.15 12.01
CA ASP A 220 1.80 -7.42 13.42
C ASP A 220 2.19 -8.85 13.82
N GLU A 221 1.87 -9.86 13.00
CA GLU A 221 2.32 -11.24 13.20
C GLU A 221 3.86 -11.33 13.18
N LYS A 222 4.52 -10.66 12.23
CA LYS A 222 5.99 -10.62 12.19
C LYS A 222 6.59 -9.99 13.45
N ARG A 223 6.01 -8.89 13.94
CA ARG A 223 6.46 -8.21 15.17
C ARG A 223 6.28 -9.10 16.40
N GLN A 224 5.11 -9.74 16.51
CA GLN A 224 4.82 -10.67 17.60
C GLN A 224 5.81 -11.85 17.61
N ILE A 225 6.13 -12.43 16.45
CA ILE A 225 7.12 -13.51 16.34
C ILE A 225 8.52 -13.02 16.72
N ALA A 226 8.94 -11.86 16.22
CA ALA A 226 10.26 -11.29 16.56
C ALA A 226 10.43 -11.10 18.08
N GLU A 227 9.38 -10.61 18.74
CA GLU A 227 9.37 -10.40 20.18
C GLU A 227 9.28 -11.72 20.96
N SER A 228 8.34 -12.61 20.63
CA SER A 228 8.09 -13.82 21.42
C SER A 228 9.12 -14.93 21.22
N VAL A 229 9.68 -15.06 20.02
CA VAL A 229 10.66 -16.11 19.70
C VAL A 229 12.08 -15.63 19.95
N TYR A 230 12.39 -14.39 19.59
CA TYR A 230 13.77 -13.87 19.60
C TYR A 230 14.01 -12.73 20.58
N GLY A 231 12.99 -12.26 21.30
CA GLY A 231 13.14 -11.16 22.25
C GLY A 231 13.48 -9.81 21.60
N ILE A 232 13.20 -9.64 20.30
CA ILE A 232 13.51 -8.42 19.56
C ILE A 232 12.25 -7.55 19.43
N GLU A 233 12.31 -6.34 19.98
CA GLU A 233 11.26 -5.35 19.80
C GLU A 233 11.40 -4.64 18.45
N ILE A 234 10.39 -4.76 17.60
CA ILE A 234 10.33 -4.06 16.31
C ILE A 234 9.61 -2.71 16.48
N PRO A 235 10.21 -1.60 15.99
CA PRO A 235 9.58 -0.28 16.08
C PRO A 235 8.19 -0.22 15.46
N ALA A 236 7.32 0.63 16.03
CA ALA A 236 5.99 0.88 15.48
C ALA A 236 6.06 1.75 14.21
N ALA A 237 5.13 1.49 13.27
CA ALA A 237 5.01 2.27 12.04
C ALA A 237 4.58 3.72 12.34
N GLY A 238 5.03 4.66 11.51
CA GLY A 238 4.64 6.07 11.58
C GLY A 238 5.37 6.89 12.66
N VAL A 239 6.27 6.27 13.42
CA VAL A 239 7.16 6.96 14.35
C VAL A 239 8.49 7.25 13.66
N GLY A 240 8.86 8.53 13.53
CA GLY A 240 10.14 8.94 12.94
C GLY A 240 10.34 8.45 11.50
N SER A 241 11.36 7.63 11.28
CA SER A 241 11.74 7.10 9.96
C SER A 241 11.16 5.72 9.63
N TRP A 242 10.28 5.17 10.48
CA TRP A 242 9.71 3.83 10.34
C TRP A 242 8.46 3.83 9.47
N THR A 243 8.65 3.72 8.16
CA THR A 243 7.54 3.52 7.22
C THR A 243 7.08 2.06 7.24
N VAL A 244 5.82 1.81 6.84
CA VAL A 244 5.26 0.46 6.79
C VAL A 244 6.05 -0.46 5.87
N GLY A 245 6.54 0.04 4.73
CA GLY A 245 7.33 -0.76 3.80
C GLY A 245 8.70 -1.12 4.36
N ARG A 246 9.39 -0.18 5.03
CA ARG A 246 10.64 -0.47 5.74
C ARG A 246 10.44 -1.57 6.77
N LEU A 247 9.42 -1.44 7.62
CA LEU A 247 9.15 -2.45 8.64
C LEU A 247 8.75 -3.81 8.03
N ALA A 248 7.90 -3.82 6.98
CA ALA A 248 7.44 -5.05 6.36
C ALA A 248 8.57 -5.86 5.70
N VAL A 249 9.50 -5.19 5.02
CA VAL A 249 10.66 -5.79 4.36
C VAL A 249 11.75 -6.13 5.37
N TRP A 250 12.11 -5.20 6.26
CA TRP A 250 13.23 -5.40 7.17
C TRP A 250 12.94 -6.42 8.26
N THR A 251 11.70 -6.48 8.77
CA THR A 251 11.32 -7.52 9.72
C THR A 251 11.26 -8.88 9.04
N ASN A 252 10.86 -8.95 7.76
CA ASN A 252 10.94 -10.19 6.99
C ASN A 252 12.38 -10.69 6.89
N ASP A 253 13.29 -9.81 6.45
CA ASP A 253 14.69 -10.17 6.24
C ASP A 253 15.36 -10.58 7.57
N LEU A 254 15.04 -9.88 8.67
CA LEU A 254 15.50 -10.23 10.02
C LEU A 254 14.99 -11.61 10.48
N LEU A 255 13.69 -11.89 10.32
CA LEU A 255 13.12 -13.18 10.71
C LEU A 255 13.69 -14.33 9.88
N LEU A 256 13.94 -14.09 8.59
CA LEU A 256 14.58 -15.07 7.72
C LEU A 256 16.01 -15.37 8.18
N GLU A 257 16.79 -14.34 8.48
CA GLU A 257 18.15 -14.48 9.02
C GLU A 257 18.17 -15.26 10.34
N LEU A 258 17.26 -14.94 11.26
CA LEU A 258 17.17 -15.58 12.58
C LEU A 258 16.68 -17.03 12.52
N ALA A 259 15.75 -17.34 11.61
CA ALA A 259 15.26 -18.70 11.42
C ALA A 259 16.36 -19.64 10.88
N GLY A 260 17.26 -19.10 10.06
CA GLY A 260 18.32 -19.86 9.39
C GLY A 260 17.74 -20.84 8.36
N ASP A 261 18.46 -21.95 8.13
CA ASP A 261 18.17 -22.83 6.99
C ASP A 261 16.94 -23.73 7.20
N PHE A 262 16.09 -23.80 6.19
CA PHE A 262 14.93 -24.68 6.05
C PHE A 262 14.87 -25.18 4.60
N ASP A 263 14.13 -26.26 4.34
CA ASP A 263 13.96 -26.79 2.98
C ASP A 263 13.29 -25.76 2.06
N ASP A 264 12.35 -24.99 2.62
CA ASP A 264 11.72 -23.84 1.97
C ASP A 264 11.19 -22.83 3.01
N LEU A 265 10.72 -21.67 2.51
CA LEU A 265 10.20 -20.60 3.36
C LEU A 265 8.81 -20.90 3.96
N PHE A 266 8.08 -21.91 3.48
CA PHE A 266 6.85 -22.35 4.12
C PHE A 266 7.14 -23.12 5.40
N GLN A 267 8.12 -24.01 5.36
CA GLN A 267 8.59 -24.70 6.55
C GLN A 267 9.15 -23.71 7.58
N ALA A 268 9.93 -22.72 7.14
CA ALA A 268 10.43 -21.65 8.00
C ALA A 268 9.28 -20.85 8.66
N ALA A 269 8.28 -20.44 7.88
CA ALA A 269 7.11 -19.73 8.42
C ALA A 269 6.27 -20.60 9.37
N GLN A 270 6.14 -21.90 9.09
CA GLN A 270 5.44 -22.85 9.96
C GLN A 270 6.18 -23.01 11.29
N PHE A 271 7.52 -23.12 11.27
CA PHE A 271 8.34 -23.12 12.47
C PHE A 271 8.15 -21.84 13.28
N LEU A 272 8.28 -20.66 12.65
CA LEU A 272 8.18 -19.38 13.34
C LEU A 272 6.82 -19.21 14.06
N ARG A 273 5.73 -19.59 13.39
CA ARG A 273 4.39 -19.59 14.00
C ARG A 273 4.27 -20.59 15.14
N TRP A 274 4.77 -21.81 14.95
CA TRP A 274 4.74 -22.85 15.98
C TRP A 274 5.54 -22.43 17.22
N ALA A 275 6.74 -21.88 17.01
CA ALA A 275 7.64 -21.42 18.07
C ALA A 275 7.04 -20.25 18.87
N ALA A 276 6.26 -19.38 18.21
CA ALA A 276 5.58 -18.26 18.87
C ALA A 276 4.39 -18.70 19.75
N THR A 277 3.90 -19.94 19.61
CA THR A 277 2.82 -20.51 20.43
C THR A 277 3.31 -21.42 21.57
N GLN A 278 4.62 -21.68 21.66
CA GLN A 278 5.23 -22.45 22.76
C GLN A 278 5.60 -21.54 23.93
#